data_AF-A0A8I1J244-F1
#
_entry.id   AF-A0A8I1J244-F1
#
_cell.length_a   1.000
_cell.length_b   1.000
_cell.length_c   1.000
_cell.angle_alpha   90.00
_cell.angle_beta   90.00
_cell.angle_gamma   90.00
#
_symmetry.space_group_name_H-M   'P 1'
#
loop_
_entity.id
_entity.type
_entity.pdbx_description
1 polymer ?
#
loop_
_entity_poly.entity_id
_entity_poly.type
_entity_poly.pdbx_seq_one_letter_code
_entity_poly.pdbx_strand_id
1 'polypeptide(L)'
;MKRRYIFILILISLLVIITTLIFLVNSGDDTKYKYPSGKDTVEYFGDGTFQIFRGGPDDPLILYNHLADPTENTVDNIVSYKIKNNIVYVVGENSFIKLDSSTNTYKQKKRISDFTSEDREIFNKLMEK
;
A
#
# COMPACT_ATOMS: atom_id res chain seq x y z
N MET A 1 -10.69 56.23 8.07
CA MET A 1 -10.29 55.39 6.92
C MET A 1 -9.05 54.54 7.19
N LYS A 2 -7.90 55.10 7.62
CA LYS A 2 -6.64 54.36 7.88
C LYS A 2 -6.76 53.13 8.80
N ARG A 3 -7.54 53.21 9.89
CA ARG A 3 -7.77 52.07 10.81
C ARG A 3 -8.46 50.87 10.13
N ARG A 4 -9.38 51.11 9.19
CA ARG A 4 -10.06 50.03 8.45
C ARG A 4 -9.10 49.26 7.54
N TYR A 5 -8.16 49.96 6.90
CA TYR A 5 -7.11 49.33 6.09
C TYR A 5 -6.14 48.49 6.94
N ILE A 6 -5.82 48.94 8.16
CA ILE A 6 -5.00 48.17 9.10
C ILE A 6 -5.71 46.86 9.48
N PHE A 7 -7.01 46.91 9.80
CA PHE A 7 -7.78 45.69 10.08
C PHE A 7 -7.86 44.73 8.88
N ILE A 8 -8.02 45.27 7.66
CA ILE A 8 -8.03 44.47 6.43
C ILE A 8 -6.67 43.80 6.20
N LEU A 9 -5.57 44.52 6.39
CA LEU A 9 -4.21 43.97 6.24
C LEU A 9 -3.92 42.87 7.27
N ILE A 10 -4.36 43.03 8.52
CA ILE A 10 -4.23 42.01 9.56
C ILE A 10 -5.01 40.74 9.17
N LEU A 11 -6.25 40.89 8.67
CA LEU A 11 -7.06 39.76 8.20
C LEU A 11 -6.42 39.01 7.04
N ILE A 12 -5.87 39.73 6.05
CA ILE A 12 -5.16 39.13 4.92
C ILE A 12 -3.90 38.41 5.39
N SER A 13 -3.12 39.03 6.27
CA SER A 13 -1.93 38.40 6.85
C SER A 13 -2.27 37.13 7.61
N LEU A 14 -3.36 37.15 8.40
CA LEU A 14 -3.82 35.97 9.14
C LEU A 14 -4.27 34.85 8.19
N LEU A 15 -4.99 35.20 7.13
CA LEU A 15 -5.42 34.24 6.11
C LEU A 15 -4.22 33.56 5.44
N VAL A 16 -3.21 34.35 5.04
CA VAL A 16 -1.98 33.82 4.42
C VAL A 16 -1.23 32.89 5.36
N ILE A 17 -1.09 33.26 6.64
CA ILE A 17 -0.41 32.43 7.64
C ILE A 17 -1.16 31.10 7.82
N ILE A 18 -2.49 31.15 7.97
CA ILE A 18 -3.32 29.96 8.15
C ILE A 18 -3.21 29.03 6.94
N THR A 19 -3.29 29.56 5.71
CA THR A 19 -3.18 28.71 4.51
C THR A 19 -1.78 28.09 4.40
N THR A 20 -0.70 28.83 4.66
CA THR A 20 0.65 28.24 4.68
C THR A 20 0.82 27.14 5.73
N LEU A 21 0.24 27.30 6.93
CA LEU A 21 0.29 26.26 7.97
C LEU A 21 -0.48 25.01 7.55
N ILE A 22 -1.64 25.17 6.89
CA ILE A 22 -2.41 24.04 6.35
C ILE A 22 -1.59 23.28 5.30
N PHE A 23 -0.90 23.97 4.39
CA PHE A 23 -0.05 23.31 3.39
C PHE A 23 1.16 22.61 4.02
N LEU A 24 1.79 23.20 5.05
CA LEU A 24 2.94 22.61 5.71
C LEU A 24 2.58 21.35 6.51
N VAL A 25 1.42 21.35 7.19
CA VAL A 25 0.92 20.19 7.95
C VAL A 25 0.42 19.07 7.03
N ASN A 26 -0.14 19.42 5.86
CA ASN A 26 -0.58 18.44 4.86
C ASN A 26 0.51 18.03 3.87
N SER A 27 1.72 18.57 4.00
CA SER A 27 2.90 18.02 3.33
C SER A 27 3.29 16.74 4.06
N GLY A 28 2.48 15.70 3.88
CA GLY A 28 2.73 14.38 4.41
C GLY A 28 4.13 13.94 4.04
N ASP A 29 4.84 13.42 5.02
CA ASP A 29 6.19 12.91 4.89
C ASP A 29 6.16 11.59 4.09
N ASP A 30 5.95 11.72 2.78
CA ASP A 30 5.96 10.61 1.81
C ASP A 30 7.38 10.04 1.62
N THR A 31 8.37 10.56 2.35
CA THR A 31 9.79 10.21 2.20
C THR A 31 10.18 8.89 2.84
N LYS A 32 9.26 8.22 3.55
CA LYS A 32 9.59 7.00 4.30
C LYS A 32 9.71 5.74 3.42
N TYR A 33 9.13 5.76 2.23
CA TYR A 33 9.09 4.61 1.32
C TYR A 33 9.61 5.01 -0.06
N LYS A 34 10.34 4.08 -0.69
CA LYS A 34 10.91 4.28 -2.04
C LYS A 34 9.80 4.44 -3.08
N TYR A 35 8.69 3.73 -2.88
CA TYR A 35 7.50 3.82 -3.72
C TYR A 35 6.31 4.27 -2.86
N PRO A 36 5.78 5.49 -3.08
CA PRO A 36 4.69 6.02 -2.28
C PRO A 36 3.39 5.28 -2.59
N SER A 37 2.47 5.26 -1.62
CA SER A 37 1.14 4.68 -1.78
C SER A 37 0.21 5.62 -2.54
N GLY A 38 -0.48 5.12 -3.57
CA GLY A 38 -1.59 5.82 -4.21
C GLY A 38 -2.90 5.72 -3.41
N LYS A 39 -3.93 6.47 -3.84
CA LYS A 39 -5.27 6.48 -3.21
C LYS A 39 -5.90 5.08 -3.11
N ASP A 40 -5.62 4.22 -4.08
CA ASP A 40 -6.21 2.88 -4.18
C ASP A 40 -5.38 1.82 -3.43
N THR A 41 -4.30 2.23 -2.77
CA THR A 41 -3.46 1.36 -1.93
C THR A 41 -4.16 1.01 -0.65
N VAL A 42 -4.38 -0.28 -0.45
CA VAL A 42 -4.90 -0.85 0.80
C VAL A 42 -3.76 -1.09 1.77
N GLU A 43 -2.67 -1.67 1.28
CA GLU A 43 -1.52 -2.03 2.09
C GLU A 43 -0.23 -2.02 1.27
N TYR A 44 0.89 -1.77 1.93
CA TYR A 44 2.21 -1.74 1.31
C TYR A 44 3.19 -2.56 2.13
N PHE A 45 4.19 -3.13 1.46
CA PHE A 45 5.18 -4.01 2.07
C PHE A 45 6.61 -3.63 1.64
N GLY A 46 7.55 -3.90 2.54
CA GLY A 46 8.96 -3.55 2.36
C GLY A 46 9.17 -2.03 2.31
N ASP A 47 9.88 -1.55 1.30
CA ASP A 47 10.08 -0.13 1.03
C ASP A 47 8.98 0.48 0.13
N GLY A 48 7.82 -0.18 0.07
CA GLY A 48 6.72 0.15 -0.84
C GLY A 48 6.80 -0.60 -2.16
N THR A 49 7.82 -1.45 -2.38
CA THR A 49 7.97 -2.24 -3.62
C THR A 49 6.75 -3.08 -3.93
N PHE A 50 6.15 -3.70 -2.92
CA PHE A 50 4.92 -4.49 -3.07
C PHE A 50 3.74 -3.75 -2.47
N GLN A 51 2.65 -3.68 -3.21
CA GLN A 51 1.45 -2.96 -2.78
C GLN A 51 0.21 -3.79 -3.12
N ILE A 52 -0.76 -3.81 -2.21
CA ILE A 52 -2.10 -4.34 -2.46
C ILE A 52 -3.00 -3.17 -2.83
N PHE A 53 -3.59 -3.22 -4.02
CA PHE A 53 -4.53 -2.21 -4.52
C PHE A 53 -5.96 -2.74 -4.54
N ARG A 54 -6.94 -1.85 -4.43
CA ARG A 54 -8.29 -2.12 -4.93
C ARG A 54 -8.29 -1.93 -6.44
N GLY A 55 -8.51 -3.00 -7.18
CA GLY A 55 -8.59 -2.98 -8.63
C GLY A 55 -10.03 -2.80 -9.11
N GLY A 56 -10.24 -2.01 -10.15
CA GLY A 56 -11.41 -2.12 -11.04
C GLY A 56 -12.83 -1.99 -10.43
N PRO A 57 -13.88 -2.27 -11.24
CA PRO A 57 -15.28 -1.99 -10.91
C PRO A 57 -15.87 -2.76 -9.73
N ASP A 58 -15.32 -3.94 -9.43
CA ASP A 58 -15.77 -4.83 -8.36
C ASP A 58 -14.82 -4.82 -7.14
N ASP A 59 -13.87 -3.88 -7.10
CA ASP A 59 -12.81 -3.76 -6.10
C ASP A 59 -11.99 -5.04 -5.80
N PRO A 60 -11.69 -5.97 -6.74
CA PRO A 60 -10.76 -7.07 -6.45
C PRO A 60 -9.42 -6.57 -5.95
N LEU A 61 -8.90 -7.21 -4.90
CA LEU A 61 -7.57 -6.89 -4.40
C LEU A 61 -6.50 -7.43 -5.36
N ILE A 62 -5.53 -6.60 -5.72
CA ILE A 62 -4.43 -6.95 -6.65
C ILE A 62 -3.09 -6.73 -5.94
N LEU A 63 -2.18 -7.70 -6.04
CA LEU A 63 -0.80 -7.53 -5.58
C LEU A 63 0.05 -7.01 -6.75
N TYR A 64 0.56 -5.81 -6.57
CA TYR A 64 1.47 -5.16 -7.51
C TYR A 64 2.91 -5.19 -7.00
N ASN A 65 3.86 -5.25 -7.93
CA ASN A 65 5.29 -5.20 -7.67
C ASN A 65 5.93 -4.13 -8.56
N HIS A 66 6.44 -3.06 -7.96
CA HIS A 66 7.10 -1.97 -8.68
C HIS A 66 8.39 -2.37 -9.42
N LEU A 67 8.93 -3.57 -9.17
CA LEU A 67 10.09 -4.11 -9.88
C LEU A 67 9.70 -5.01 -11.07
N ALA A 68 8.43 -5.39 -11.18
CA ALA A 68 7.92 -6.17 -12.31
C ALA A 68 7.57 -5.24 -13.51
N ASP A 69 7.26 -5.84 -14.66
CA ASP A 69 6.74 -5.07 -15.79
C ASP A 69 5.44 -4.37 -15.37
N PRO A 70 5.23 -3.07 -15.69
CA PRO A 70 4.03 -2.34 -15.29
C PRO A 70 2.72 -2.96 -15.78
N THR A 71 2.78 -3.79 -16.82
CA THR A 71 1.64 -4.51 -17.39
C THR A 71 1.37 -5.86 -16.71
N GLU A 72 2.30 -6.34 -15.88
CA GLU A 72 2.21 -7.62 -15.18
C GLU A 72 1.86 -7.40 -13.71
N ASN A 73 0.62 -7.72 -13.36
CA ASN A 73 0.25 -7.87 -11.96
C ASN A 73 0.90 -9.14 -11.40
N THR A 74 1.40 -9.06 -10.16
CA THR A 74 2.01 -10.23 -9.51
C THR A 74 0.94 -11.26 -9.15
N VAL A 75 -0.20 -10.79 -8.64
CA VAL A 75 -1.40 -11.60 -8.37
C VAL A 75 -2.64 -10.74 -8.58
N ASP A 76 -3.54 -11.21 -9.45
CA ASP A 76 -4.90 -10.71 -9.54
C ASP A 76 -5.82 -11.49 -8.59
N ASN A 77 -6.90 -10.85 -8.15
CA ASN A 77 -7.97 -11.44 -7.34
C ASN A 77 -7.42 -12.12 -6.07
N ILE A 78 -6.78 -11.34 -5.20
CA ILE A 78 -6.39 -11.79 -3.87
C ILE A 78 -7.67 -12.16 -3.11
N VAL A 79 -7.78 -13.45 -2.78
CA VAL A 79 -8.87 -14.01 -1.97
C VAL A 79 -8.64 -13.68 -0.50
N SER A 80 -7.40 -13.88 -0.04
CA SER A 80 -7.02 -13.60 1.34
C SER A 80 -5.51 -13.42 1.48
N TYR A 81 -5.10 -12.74 2.54
CA TYR A 81 -3.68 -12.60 2.88
C TYR A 81 -3.49 -12.49 4.40
N LYS A 82 -2.25 -12.76 4.85
CA LYS A 82 -1.85 -12.61 6.25
C LYS A 82 -0.39 -12.23 6.36
N ILE A 83 -0.12 -11.37 7.33
CA ILE A 83 1.23 -10.96 7.70
C ILE A 83 1.63 -11.76 8.95
N LYS A 84 2.79 -12.40 8.90
CA LYS A 84 3.41 -13.09 10.04
C LYS A 84 4.88 -12.72 10.07
N ASN A 85 5.27 -11.94 11.09
CA ASN A 85 6.58 -11.29 11.15
C ASN A 85 6.77 -10.42 9.89
N ASN A 86 7.91 -10.56 9.20
CA ASN A 86 8.17 -9.86 7.94
C ASN A 86 7.73 -10.64 6.69
N ILE A 87 6.97 -11.72 6.86
CA ILE A 87 6.50 -12.54 5.75
C ILE A 87 5.01 -12.28 5.51
N VAL A 88 4.69 -11.96 4.25
CA VAL A 88 3.32 -11.81 3.76
C VAL A 88 2.95 -13.07 2.97
N TYR A 89 1.88 -13.72 3.39
CA TYR A 89 1.28 -14.85 2.72
C TYR A 89 0.05 -14.36 1.98
N VAL A 90 0.02 -14.54 0.66
CA VAL A 90 -1.08 -14.09 -0.21
C VAL A 90 -1.65 -15.29 -0.94
N VAL A 91 -2.97 -15.44 -0.88
CA VAL A 91 -3.75 -16.41 -1.65
C VAL A 91 -4.46 -15.63 -2.76
N GLY A 92 -4.01 -15.83 -3.99
CA GLY A 92 -4.75 -15.40 -5.17
C GLY A 92 -5.64 -16.51 -5.70
N GLU A 93 -6.51 -16.17 -6.65
CA GLU A 93 -7.40 -17.13 -7.30
C GLU A 93 -6.66 -18.34 -7.90
N ASN A 94 -5.50 -18.11 -8.51
CA ASN A 94 -4.74 -19.13 -9.25
C ASN A 94 -3.30 -19.36 -8.76
N SER A 95 -2.88 -18.66 -7.69
CA SER A 95 -1.51 -18.78 -7.19
C SER A 95 -1.38 -18.37 -5.73
N PHE A 96 -0.27 -18.80 -5.13
CA PHE A 96 0.08 -18.53 -3.75
C PHE A 96 1.43 -17.81 -3.73
N ILE A 97 1.53 -16.80 -2.87
CA ILE A 97 2.76 -16.03 -2.71
C ILE A 97 3.20 -16.02 -1.26
N LYS A 98 4.50 -16.26 -1.09
CA LYS A 98 5.25 -15.96 0.14
C LYS A 98 6.21 -14.83 -0.18
N LEU A 99 5.93 -13.65 0.36
CA LEU A 99 6.72 -12.42 0.20
C LEU A 99 7.48 -12.14 1.50
N ASP A 100 8.78 -11.85 1.39
CA ASP A 100 9.60 -11.35 2.49
C ASP A 100 9.79 -9.84 2.34
N SER A 101 9.09 -9.09 3.18
CA SER A 101 9.12 -7.63 3.21
C SER A 101 10.47 -7.06 3.64
N SER A 102 11.33 -7.86 4.30
CA SER A 102 12.66 -7.39 4.71
C SER A 102 13.64 -7.36 3.53
N THR A 103 13.44 -8.25 2.58
CA THR A 103 14.37 -8.46 1.45
C THR A 103 13.78 -8.04 0.11
N ASN A 104 12.49 -7.65 0.07
CA ASN A 104 11.74 -7.38 -1.15
C ASN A 104 11.78 -8.56 -2.15
N THR A 105 11.79 -9.79 -1.63
CA THR A 105 11.78 -11.01 -2.47
C THR A 105 10.52 -11.81 -2.24
N TYR A 106 10.05 -12.48 -3.29
CA TYR A 106 8.86 -13.33 -3.19
C TYR A 106 9.03 -14.65 -3.93
N LYS A 107 8.25 -15.64 -3.51
CA LYS A 107 8.09 -16.92 -4.21
C LYS A 107 6.62 -17.09 -4.55
N GLN A 108 6.33 -17.20 -5.83
CA GLN A 108 5.02 -17.54 -6.35
C GLN A 108 4.98 -19.00 -6.79
N LYS A 109 3.93 -19.73 -6.41
CA LYS A 109 3.67 -21.11 -6.86
C LYS A 109 2.20 -21.28 -7.16
N LYS A 110 1.89 -22.21 -8.08
CA LYS A 110 0.51 -22.57 -8.41
C LYS A 110 -0.11 -23.51 -7.39
N ARG A 111 0.70 -24.33 -6.71
CA ARG A 111 0.22 -25.35 -5.77
C ARG A 111 0.80 -25.11 -4.39
N ILE A 112 -0.03 -25.23 -3.34
CA ILE A 112 0.44 -25.12 -1.96
C ILE A 112 1.48 -26.19 -1.64
N SER A 113 1.40 -27.36 -2.29
CA SER A 113 2.32 -28.50 -2.12
C SER A 113 3.78 -28.13 -2.39
N ASP A 114 4.02 -27.06 -3.14
CA ASP A 114 5.35 -26.62 -3.54
C ASP A 114 6.03 -25.75 -2.46
N PHE A 115 5.32 -25.46 -1.36
CA PHE A 115 5.84 -24.78 -0.18
C PHE A 115 6.17 -25.74 0.96
N THR A 116 6.88 -25.22 1.96
CA THR A 116 7.22 -25.98 3.17
C THR A 116 5.96 -26.39 3.94
N SER A 117 6.06 -27.40 4.82
CA SER A 117 4.94 -27.82 5.68
C SER A 117 4.37 -26.68 6.53
N GLU A 118 5.24 -25.82 7.06
CA GLU A 118 4.84 -24.67 7.88
C GLU A 118 4.07 -23.63 7.07
N ASP A 119 4.55 -23.31 5.87
CA ASP A 119 3.89 -22.36 4.96
C ASP A 119 2.52 -22.89 4.52
N ARG A 120 2.43 -24.20 4.23
CA ARG A 120 1.18 -24.87 3.84
C ARG A 120 0.11 -24.75 4.91
N GLU A 121 0.49 -24.89 6.18
CA GLU A 121 -0.45 -24.73 7.29
C GLU A 121 -1.04 -23.31 7.34
N ILE A 122 -0.23 -22.29 7.05
CA ILE A 122 -0.69 -20.89 6.99
C ILE A 122 -1.64 -20.69 5.81
N PHE A 123 -1.28 -21.20 4.61
CA PHE A 123 -2.14 -21.09 3.43
C PHE A 123 -3.47 -21.83 3.59
N ASN A 124 -3.49 -23.02 4.21
CA ASN A 124 -4.74 -23.74 4.48
C ASN A 124 -5.68 -22.92 5.38
N LYS A 125 -5.16 -22.35 6.47
CA LYS A 125 -5.94 -21.47 7.36
C LYS A 125 -6.48 -20.22 6.64
N LEU A 126 -5.79 -19.75 5.60
CA LEU A 126 -6.21 -18.62 4.78
C LEU A 126 -7.32 -18.99 3.77
N MET A 127 -7.40 -20.25 3.35
CA MET A 127 -8.43 -20.76 2.42
C MET A 127 -9.70 -21.26 3.11
N GLU A 128 -9.64 -21.60 4.40
CA GLU A 128 -10.79 -22.06 5.20
C GLU A 128 -11.71 -20.92 5.69
N LYS A 129 -11.39 -19.67 5.34
CA LYS A 129 -11.99 -18.45 5.89
C LYS A 129 -13.01 -17.86 4.94
#